data_AF-A0A4R4RXP9-F1
#
_entry.id   AF-A0A4R4RXP9-F1
#
_cell.length_a   1.000
_cell.length_b   1.000
_cell.length_c   1.000
_cell.angle_alpha   90.00
_cell.angle_beta   90.00
_cell.angle_gamma   90.00
#
_symmetry.space_group_name_H-M   'P 1'
#
loop_
_entity.id
_entity.type
_entity.pdbx_description
1 polymer ?
#
loop_
_entity_poly.entity_id
_entity_poly.type
_entity_poly.pdbx_seq_one_letter_code
_entity_poly.pdbx_strand_id
1 'polypeptide(L)'
;MTMAAARRFRGEDDMPRSDRLYAIVDELRARAPSRVTRRELADRFEVSSRTIERDIEALLLAGVPVWSDPGRDGGYSIVRATSMPPLNLTPEEAVAIVVALATSTDLPYQDAGRRARAKLLSGMREADVRAARELADRVRIGPVADDAMVAAELRAHVEAAVAERRVGELTYRDRKRRSTRRVVEAHGLYLTGGHWYLVAWCRTREAGRVFRLDRVEALRLTEERAAERPIADLSIWVTQGRTVEI
;
A
#
# COMPACT_ATOMS: atom_id res chain seq x y z
N MET A 1 48.52 12.81 47.26
CA MET A 1 47.87 11.77 48.07
C MET A 1 46.59 12.37 48.61
N THR A 2 45.37 11.93 48.32
CA THR A 2 44.88 10.65 47.80
C THR A 2 43.46 10.86 47.25
N MET A 3 43.17 10.13 46.18
CA MET A 3 41.86 9.99 45.53
C MET A 3 40.76 9.45 46.46
N ALA A 4 39.50 9.78 46.14
CA ALA A 4 38.37 8.83 46.02
C ALA A 4 37.07 9.63 45.75
N ALA A 5 36.14 9.26 44.88
CA ALA A 5 36.08 8.25 43.84
C ALA A 5 34.88 8.63 42.95
N ALA A 6 35.05 8.45 41.64
CA ALA A 6 34.01 8.63 40.65
C ALA A 6 32.83 7.68 40.89
N ARG A 7 31.60 8.21 40.89
CA ARG A 7 30.41 7.40 40.63
C ARG A 7 30.33 7.17 39.12
N ARG A 8 30.73 5.97 38.72
CA ARG A 8 30.50 5.39 37.39
C ARG A 8 29.01 5.39 37.09
N PHE A 9 28.58 6.08 36.04
CA PHE A 9 27.43 5.65 35.26
C PHE A 9 27.91 4.51 34.36
N ARG A 10 27.34 3.31 34.55
CA ARG A 10 27.64 2.13 33.75
C ARG A 10 26.31 1.54 33.27
N GLY A 11 26.09 1.65 31.95
CA GLY A 11 25.56 0.59 31.10
C GLY A 11 24.04 0.41 31.04
N GLU A 12 23.43 0.99 30.01
CA GLU A 12 22.30 0.42 29.25
C GLU A 12 22.44 0.90 27.79
N ASP A 13 22.93 -0.01 26.95
CA ASP A 13 23.05 -0.04 25.47
C ASP A 13 23.44 1.21 24.66
N ASP A 14 24.74 1.34 24.38
CA ASP A 14 25.24 2.12 23.24
C ASP A 14 24.77 1.43 21.94
N MET A 15 23.72 1.98 21.31
CA MET A 15 23.11 1.43 20.10
C MET A 15 24.20 1.03 19.10
N PRO A 16 24.29 -0.26 18.71
CA PRO A 16 25.26 -0.71 17.72
C PRO A 16 25.20 0.16 16.48
N ARG A 17 26.37 0.53 15.92
CA ARG A 17 26.44 1.45 14.78
C ARG A 17 25.55 0.99 13.61
N SER A 18 25.48 -0.31 13.34
CA SER A 18 24.62 -0.88 12.31
C SER A 18 23.14 -0.56 12.56
N ASP A 19 22.67 -0.73 13.79
CA ASP A 19 21.28 -0.46 14.17
C ASP A 19 20.97 1.03 14.06
N ARG A 20 21.93 1.90 14.44
CA ARG A 20 21.81 3.35 14.28
C ARG A 20 21.75 3.77 12.82
N LEU A 21 22.53 3.15 11.94
CA LEU A 21 22.48 3.41 10.50
C LEU A 21 21.10 3.05 9.92
N TYR A 22 20.53 1.90 10.30
CA TYR A 22 19.16 1.53 9.92
C TYR A 22 18.13 2.54 10.44
N ALA A 23 18.23 2.91 11.73
CA ALA A 23 17.30 3.84 12.36
C ALA A 23 17.36 5.25 11.73
N ILE A 24 18.54 5.74 11.36
CA ILE A 24 18.71 7.01 10.62
C ILE A 24 18.00 6.94 9.27
N VAL A 25 18.16 5.84 8.52
CA VAL A 25 17.50 5.67 7.21
C VAL A 25 15.97 5.67 7.36
N ASP A 26 15.45 4.98 8.37
CA ASP A 26 14.01 4.93 8.60
C ASP A 26 13.44 6.27 9.03
N GLU A 27 14.16 7.03 9.86
CA GLU A 27 13.78 8.40 10.21
C GLU A 27 13.72 9.33 8.98
N LEU A 28 14.75 9.29 8.14
CA LEU A 28 14.79 10.09 6.91
C LEU A 28 13.69 9.69 5.91
N ARG A 29 13.32 8.40 5.83
CA ARG A 29 12.20 7.92 5.01
C ARG A 29 10.85 8.37 5.55
N ALA A 30 10.66 8.30 6.86
CA ALA A 30 9.40 8.70 7.51
C ALA A 30 9.09 10.18 7.29
N ARG A 31 10.14 11.02 7.24
CA ARG A 31 9.99 12.46 7.02
C ARG A 31 10.12 12.88 5.55
N ALA A 32 10.49 11.99 4.64
CA ALA A 32 10.63 12.32 3.22
C ALA A 32 9.32 12.85 2.60
N PRO A 33 9.37 13.92 1.78
CA PRO A 33 10.57 14.59 1.25
C PRO A 33 11.14 15.68 2.17
N SER A 34 10.51 15.95 3.32
CA SER A 34 10.99 16.95 4.28
C SER A 34 12.39 16.61 4.80
N ARG A 35 13.16 17.65 5.10
CA ARG A 35 14.53 17.52 5.59
C ARG A 35 14.53 17.31 7.10
N VAL A 36 15.53 16.59 7.58
CA VAL A 36 15.84 16.44 9.01
C VAL A 36 17.23 17.01 9.25
N THR A 37 17.35 17.94 10.17
CA THR A 37 18.62 18.59 10.46
C THR A 37 19.58 17.63 11.17
N ARG A 38 20.88 17.87 11.03
CA ARG A 38 21.93 17.14 11.76
C ARG A 38 21.71 17.17 13.28
N ARG A 39 21.23 18.30 13.80
CA ARG A 39 20.95 18.48 15.23
C ARG A 39 19.79 17.61 15.69
N GLU A 40 18.69 17.58 14.94
CA GLU A 40 17.54 16.71 15.26
C GLU A 40 17.95 15.22 15.29
N LEU A 41 18.76 14.76 14.34
CA LEU A 41 19.24 13.38 14.34
C LEU A 41 20.18 13.10 15.52
N ALA A 42 21.07 14.05 15.84
CA ALA A 42 22.00 13.92 16.96
C ALA A 42 21.27 13.85 18.30
N ASP A 43 20.29 14.74 18.51
CA ASP A 43 19.47 14.78 19.71
C ASP A 43 18.60 13.51 19.82
N ARG A 44 18.04 13.02 18.70
CA ARG A 44 17.16 11.83 18.68
C ARG A 44 17.90 10.52 18.95
N PHE A 45 19.09 10.35 18.39
CA PHE A 45 19.88 9.13 18.55
C PHE A 45 20.92 9.24 19.67
N GLU A 46 20.87 10.31 20.46
CA GLU A 46 21.74 10.58 21.61
C GLU A 46 23.24 10.48 21.28
N VAL A 47 23.63 10.94 20.08
CA VAL A 47 25.02 10.94 19.59
C VAL A 47 25.48 12.33 19.19
N SER A 48 26.80 12.50 19.03
CA SER A 48 27.34 13.78 18.55
C SER A 48 26.94 14.07 17.10
N SER A 49 26.83 15.36 16.74
CA SER A 49 26.67 15.78 15.33
C SER A 49 27.74 15.21 14.39
N ARG A 50 28.98 15.05 14.88
CA ARG A 50 30.09 14.43 14.13
C ARG A 50 29.86 12.94 13.88
N THR A 51 29.17 12.25 14.80
CA THR A 51 28.78 10.85 14.63
C THR A 51 27.72 10.73 13.53
N ILE A 52 26.72 11.61 13.53
CA ILE A 52 25.71 11.67 12.46
C ILE A 52 26.35 11.92 11.10
N GLU A 53 27.29 12.87 10.99
CA GLU A 53 28.00 13.13 9.72
C GLU A 53 28.70 11.87 9.20
N ARG A 54 29.46 11.19 10.05
CA ARG A 54 30.15 9.94 9.70
C ARG A 54 29.20 8.80 9.34
N ASP A 55 28.03 8.74 9.96
CA ASP A 55 27.03 7.74 9.69
C ASP A 55 26.31 8.03 8.36
N ILE A 56 25.99 9.30 8.05
CA ILE A 56 25.47 9.71 6.74
C ILE A 56 26.50 9.43 5.63
N GLU A 57 27.78 9.73 5.84
CA GLU A 57 28.85 9.38 4.89
C GLU A 57 28.91 7.86 4.65
N ALA A 58 28.79 7.05 5.69
CA ALA A 58 28.76 5.59 5.56
C ALA A 58 27.54 5.10 4.77
N LEU A 59 26.37 5.71 4.98
CA LEU A 59 25.16 5.40 4.20
C LEU A 59 25.31 5.78 2.73
N LEU A 60 25.91 6.94 2.43
CA LEU A 60 26.19 7.36 1.05
C LEU A 60 27.16 6.40 0.35
N LEU A 61 28.23 6.00 1.04
CA LEU A 61 29.18 5.00 0.53
C LEU A 61 28.54 3.62 0.31
N ALA A 62 27.54 3.26 1.13
CA ALA A 62 26.74 2.05 0.97
C ALA A 62 25.66 2.17 -0.12
N GLY A 63 25.56 3.31 -0.82
CA GLY A 63 24.62 3.52 -1.92
C GLY A 63 23.20 3.90 -1.49
N VAL A 64 22.98 4.29 -0.23
CA VAL A 64 21.68 4.80 0.21
C VAL A 64 21.47 6.20 -0.41
N PRO A 65 20.32 6.48 -1.05
CA PRO A 65 20.06 7.72 -1.77
C PRO A 65 19.69 8.87 -0.81
N VAL A 66 20.61 9.18 0.11
CA VAL A 66 20.52 10.34 1.00
C VAL A 66 20.96 11.58 0.23
N TRP A 67 20.19 12.64 0.32
CA TRP A 67 20.56 13.98 -0.13
C TRP A 67 20.90 14.85 1.08
N SER A 68 21.97 15.63 0.96
CA SER A 68 22.45 16.53 2.01
C SER A 68 22.50 17.96 1.48
N ASP A 69 21.85 18.89 2.19
CA ASP A 69 22.03 20.32 1.97
C ASP A 69 23.14 20.84 2.90
N PRO A 70 24.25 21.39 2.40
CA PRO A 70 25.25 22.02 3.25
C PRO A 70 24.75 23.41 3.72
N GLY A 71 24.85 23.70 5.03
CA GLY A 71 24.52 25.02 5.58
C GLY A 71 24.07 24.99 7.05
N ARG A 72 23.88 26.16 7.66
CA ARG A 72 23.42 26.31 9.07
C ARG A 72 22.00 25.78 9.28
N ASP A 73 21.17 25.88 8.25
CA ASP A 73 19.80 25.36 8.17
C ASP A 73 19.69 24.14 7.24
N GLY A 74 20.83 23.55 6.90
CA GLY A 74 20.91 22.37 6.05
C GLY A 74 20.42 21.10 6.75
N GLY A 75 20.11 20.07 5.97
CA GLY A 75 19.60 18.82 6.52
C GLY A 75 19.66 17.67 5.52
N TYR A 76 19.33 16.49 6.02
CA TYR A 76 19.33 15.24 5.26
C TYR A 76 17.91 14.86 4.88
N SER A 77 17.74 14.26 3.72
CA SER A 77 16.48 13.67 3.27
C SER A 77 16.78 12.48 2.38
N ILE A 78 15.86 11.52 2.28
CA ILE A 78 15.97 10.40 1.34
C ILE A 78 15.03 10.66 0.17
N VAL A 79 15.50 10.40 -1.05
CA VAL A 79 14.62 10.38 -2.22
C VAL A 79 13.54 9.36 -1.96
N ARG A 80 12.26 9.77 -1.99
CA ARG A 80 11.13 8.86 -1.87
C ARG A 80 11.23 7.86 -3.02
N ALA A 81 11.77 6.67 -2.74
CA ALA A 81 11.97 5.65 -3.75
C ALA A 81 10.61 5.26 -4.32
N THR A 82 10.55 5.01 -5.62
CA THR A 82 9.36 4.48 -6.31
C THR A 82 8.96 3.09 -5.79
N SER A 83 9.79 2.46 -4.95
CA SER A 83 9.55 1.19 -4.27
C SER A 83 9.53 1.34 -2.74
N MET A 84 8.76 0.46 -2.09
CA MET A 84 8.68 0.36 -0.64
C MET A 84 10.05 0.02 -0.04
N PRO A 85 10.45 0.63 1.10
CA PRO A 85 11.66 0.22 1.81
C PRO A 85 11.59 -1.24 2.27
N PRO A 86 12.73 -1.87 2.63
CA PRO A 86 12.73 -3.20 3.23
C PRO A 86 11.80 -3.23 4.45
N LEU A 87 10.87 -4.18 4.47
CA LEU A 87 9.97 -4.41 5.61
C LEU A 87 10.53 -5.53 6.47
N ASN A 88 10.71 -5.27 7.77
CA ASN A 88 11.03 -6.30 8.73
C ASN A 88 9.72 -6.98 9.17
N LEU A 89 9.36 -8.07 8.49
CA LEU A 89 8.20 -8.88 8.85
C LEU A 89 8.65 -10.07 9.71
N THR A 90 7.93 -10.31 10.80
CA THR A 90 8.05 -11.55 11.57
C THR A 90 7.58 -12.75 10.72
N PRO A 91 8.05 -13.98 11.02
CA PRO A 91 7.55 -15.19 10.36
C PRO A 91 6.02 -15.29 10.41
N GLU A 92 5.41 -14.95 11.54
CA GLU A 92 3.97 -15.00 11.76
C GLU A 92 3.22 -13.98 10.89
N GLU A 93 3.72 -12.75 10.77
CA GLU A 93 3.15 -11.72 9.88
C GLU A 93 3.27 -12.13 8.40
N ALA A 94 4.42 -12.67 8.00
CA ALA A 94 4.63 -13.15 6.63
C ALA A 94 3.68 -14.31 6.29
N VAL A 95 3.52 -15.28 7.20
CA VAL A 95 2.56 -16.39 7.07
C VAL A 95 1.13 -15.84 6.94
N ALA A 96 0.73 -14.90 7.80
CA ALA A 96 -0.61 -14.32 7.77
C ALA A 96 -0.92 -13.66 6.41
N ILE A 97 0.02 -12.88 5.88
CA ILE A 97 -0.14 -12.23 4.56
C ILE A 97 -0.19 -13.28 3.45
N VAL A 98 0.68 -14.31 3.48
CA VAL A 98 0.68 -15.38 2.48
C VAL A 98 -0.65 -16.14 2.49
N VAL A 99 -1.19 -16.47 3.66
CA VAL A 99 -2.48 -17.16 3.80
C VAL A 99 -3.61 -16.28 3.27
N ALA A 100 -3.63 -15.00 3.63
CA ALA A 100 -4.63 -14.06 3.12
C ALA A 100 -4.59 -13.97 1.58
N LEU A 101 -3.40 -13.82 0.98
CA LEU A 101 -3.23 -13.75 -0.47
C LEU A 101 -3.51 -15.08 -1.19
N ALA A 102 -3.26 -16.21 -0.53
CA ALA A 102 -3.52 -17.54 -1.09
C ALA A 102 -5.01 -17.87 -1.17
N THR A 103 -5.78 -17.38 -0.21
CA THR A 103 -7.21 -17.68 -0.03
C THR A 103 -8.11 -16.69 -0.74
N SER A 104 -7.59 -15.49 -1.02
CA SER A 104 -8.24 -14.38 -1.72
C SER A 104 -8.34 -14.57 -3.23
N THR A 105 -9.04 -15.60 -3.68
CA THR A 105 -9.34 -15.77 -5.11
C THR A 105 -10.34 -14.70 -5.56
N ASP A 106 -10.16 -14.17 -6.77
CA ASP A 106 -11.10 -13.25 -7.43
C ASP A 106 -11.28 -11.86 -6.80
N LEU A 107 -10.36 -11.43 -5.93
CA LEU A 107 -10.29 -10.04 -5.49
C LEU A 107 -9.65 -9.15 -6.58
N PRO A 108 -10.00 -7.86 -6.63
CA PRO A 108 -9.20 -6.84 -7.30
C PRO A 108 -7.73 -6.91 -6.87
N TYR A 109 -6.84 -6.58 -7.79
CA TYR A 109 -5.39 -6.59 -7.66
C TYR A 109 -4.79 -7.99 -7.44
N GLN A 110 -5.51 -9.05 -7.84
CA GLN A 110 -5.07 -10.44 -7.67
C GLN A 110 -3.67 -10.70 -8.26
N ASP A 111 -3.38 -10.13 -9.43
CA ASP A 111 -2.09 -10.29 -10.11
C ASP A 111 -0.94 -9.67 -9.31
N ALA A 112 -1.17 -8.48 -8.77
CA ALA A 112 -0.22 -7.83 -7.86
C ALA A 112 -0.06 -8.63 -6.57
N GLY A 113 -1.16 -9.15 -6.02
CA GLY A 113 -1.17 -10.05 -4.87
C GLY A 113 -0.36 -11.34 -5.09
N ARG A 114 -0.50 -11.99 -6.25
CA ARG A 114 0.29 -13.19 -6.61
C ARG A 114 1.79 -12.87 -6.65
N ARG A 115 2.18 -11.74 -7.26
CA ARG A 115 3.58 -11.29 -7.29
C ARG A 115 4.09 -10.96 -5.88
N ALA A 116 3.29 -10.29 -5.05
CA ALA A 116 3.65 -9.99 -3.66
C ALA A 116 3.85 -11.27 -2.83
N ARG A 117 2.94 -12.25 -2.98
CA ARG A 117 3.05 -13.57 -2.35
C ARG A 117 4.33 -14.29 -2.75
N ALA A 118 4.67 -14.29 -4.04
CA ALA A 118 5.92 -14.91 -4.52
C ALA A 118 7.17 -14.27 -3.89
N LYS A 119 7.19 -12.93 -3.79
CA LYS A 119 8.27 -12.20 -3.13
C LYS A 119 8.39 -12.56 -1.64
N LEU A 120 7.28 -12.62 -0.91
CA LEU A 120 7.27 -13.02 0.50
C LEU A 120 7.80 -14.44 0.68
N LEU A 121 7.28 -15.40 -0.09
CA LEU A 121 7.71 -16.79 -0.04
C LEU A 121 9.21 -16.96 -0.33
N SER A 122 9.78 -16.13 -1.23
CA SER A 122 11.22 -16.17 -1.53
C SER A 122 12.12 -15.66 -0.40
N GLY A 123 11.58 -14.86 0.53
CA GLY A 123 12.32 -14.33 1.69
C GLY A 123 12.14 -15.14 2.98
N MET A 124 11.25 -16.13 2.99
CA MET A 124 10.91 -16.93 4.17
C MET A 124 11.79 -18.18 4.30
N ARG A 125 11.96 -18.69 5.53
CA ARG A 125 12.57 -20.00 5.76
C ARG A 125 11.63 -21.10 5.30
N GLU A 126 12.17 -22.26 4.92
CA GLU A 126 11.35 -23.37 4.42
C GLU A 126 10.27 -23.84 5.42
N ALA A 127 10.57 -23.82 6.72
CA ALA A 127 9.61 -24.20 7.75
C ALA A 127 8.38 -23.28 7.76
N ASP A 128 8.61 -21.97 7.62
CA ASP A 128 7.54 -20.96 7.59
C ASP A 128 6.74 -21.06 6.27
N VAL A 129 7.40 -21.37 5.15
CA VAL A 129 6.73 -21.64 3.86
C VAL A 129 5.81 -22.87 3.95
N ARG A 130 6.27 -23.96 4.58
CA ARG A 130 5.45 -25.16 4.80
C ARG A 130 4.24 -24.83 5.69
N ALA A 131 4.46 -24.16 6.81
CA ALA A 131 3.39 -23.74 7.71
C ALA A 131 2.34 -22.85 6.99
N ALA A 132 2.79 -21.89 6.18
CA ALA A 132 1.88 -21.04 5.41
C ALA A 132 1.03 -21.82 4.39
N ARG A 133 1.62 -22.79 3.70
CA ARG A 133 0.89 -23.65 2.75
C ARG A 133 -0.15 -24.50 3.47
N GLU A 134 0.25 -25.17 4.55
CA GLU A 134 -0.67 -25.99 5.34
C GLU A 134 -1.83 -25.18 5.93
N LEU A 135 -1.57 -23.95 6.39
CA LEU A 135 -2.62 -23.05 6.88
C LEU A 135 -3.53 -22.59 5.75
N ALA A 136 -2.98 -22.22 4.59
CA ALA A 136 -3.77 -21.81 3.45
C ALA A 136 -4.73 -22.92 2.97
N ASP A 137 -4.29 -24.18 2.98
CA ASP A 137 -5.12 -25.32 2.56
C ASP A 137 -6.33 -25.57 3.47
N ARG A 138 -6.23 -25.14 4.74
CA ARG A 138 -7.28 -25.24 5.77
C ARG A 138 -8.25 -24.06 5.75
N VAL A 139 -7.91 -22.96 5.07
CA VAL A 139 -8.77 -21.77 4.97
C VAL A 139 -9.53 -21.83 3.64
N ARG A 140 -10.87 -21.73 3.72
CA ARG A 140 -11.74 -21.71 2.55
C ARG A 140 -12.54 -20.41 2.53
N ILE A 141 -12.34 -19.61 1.49
CA ILE A 141 -13.23 -18.48 1.18
C ILE A 141 -14.24 -18.99 0.16
N GLY A 142 -15.52 -18.73 0.41
CA GLY A 142 -16.60 -19.14 -0.49
C GLY A 142 -16.44 -18.54 -1.90
N PRO A 143 -16.97 -19.20 -2.94
CA PRO A 143 -16.81 -18.75 -4.32
C PRO A 143 -17.39 -17.35 -4.53
N VAL A 144 -16.66 -16.51 -5.25
CA VAL A 144 -17.18 -15.29 -5.88
C VAL A 144 -17.65 -15.69 -7.28
N ALA A 145 -18.83 -15.23 -7.72
CA ALA A 145 -19.45 -15.69 -8.96
C ALA A 145 -18.56 -15.51 -10.20
N ASP A 146 -18.65 -16.50 -11.10
CA ASP A 146 -17.64 -16.83 -12.11
C ASP A 146 -17.92 -16.23 -13.50
N ASP A 147 -16.87 -15.69 -14.14
CA ASP A 147 -16.59 -15.81 -15.60
C ASP A 147 -15.13 -15.36 -15.89
N ALA A 148 -14.18 -16.29 -15.74
CA ALA A 148 -12.79 -15.99 -15.37
C ALA A 148 -11.92 -15.15 -16.35
N MET A 149 -12.11 -15.26 -17.68
CA MET A 149 -11.18 -14.62 -18.65
C MET A 149 -11.62 -13.22 -19.07
N VAL A 150 -12.89 -13.04 -19.42
CA VAL A 150 -13.48 -11.71 -19.69
C VAL A 150 -13.46 -10.87 -18.42
N ALA A 151 -13.60 -11.49 -17.25
CA ALA A 151 -13.46 -10.80 -15.97
C ALA A 151 -12.04 -10.24 -15.74
N ALA A 152 -10.97 -10.89 -16.21
CA ALA A 152 -9.60 -10.46 -15.93
C ALA A 152 -9.25 -9.13 -16.63
N GLU A 153 -9.54 -9.03 -17.93
CA GLU A 153 -9.28 -7.80 -18.69
C GLU A 153 -10.13 -6.64 -18.19
N LEU A 154 -11.43 -6.87 -17.96
CA LEU A 154 -12.32 -5.88 -17.38
C LEU A 154 -11.84 -5.43 -16.00
N ARG A 155 -11.42 -6.37 -15.15
CA ARG A 155 -10.93 -6.07 -13.80
C ARG A 155 -9.67 -5.22 -13.84
N ALA A 156 -8.74 -5.49 -14.75
CA ALA A 156 -7.56 -4.63 -14.95
C ALA A 156 -7.94 -3.19 -15.35
N HIS A 157 -8.91 -3.02 -16.25
CA HIS A 157 -9.42 -1.69 -16.61
C HIS A 157 -10.10 -0.97 -15.43
N VAL A 158 -10.88 -1.70 -14.63
CA VAL A 158 -11.52 -1.17 -13.43
C VAL A 158 -10.48 -0.75 -12.38
N GLU A 159 -9.47 -1.60 -12.13
CA GLU A 159 -8.37 -1.32 -11.22
C GLU A 159 -7.58 -0.07 -11.64
N ALA A 160 -7.27 0.07 -12.92
CA ALA A 160 -6.62 1.24 -13.48
C ALA A 160 -7.52 2.49 -13.37
N ALA A 161 -8.81 2.37 -13.65
CA ALA A 161 -9.76 3.48 -13.50
C ALA A 161 -9.76 4.05 -12.08
N VAL A 162 -9.79 3.17 -11.08
CA VAL A 162 -9.78 3.52 -9.65
C VAL A 162 -8.42 4.11 -9.26
N ALA A 163 -7.32 3.44 -9.60
CA ALA A 163 -5.97 3.85 -9.20
C ALA A 163 -5.57 5.21 -9.82
N GLU A 164 -5.93 5.44 -11.09
CA GLU A 164 -5.55 6.64 -11.83
C GLU A 164 -6.63 7.75 -11.77
N ARG A 165 -7.79 7.46 -11.16
CA ARG A 165 -8.98 8.32 -11.15
C ARG A 165 -9.40 8.74 -12.55
N ARG A 166 -9.45 7.78 -13.49
CA ARG A 166 -9.79 8.04 -14.90
C ARG A 166 -11.29 7.95 -15.16
N VAL A 167 -11.77 8.80 -16.07
CA VAL A 167 -13.13 8.73 -16.60
C VAL A 167 -13.22 7.55 -17.55
N GLY A 168 -14.22 6.70 -17.36
CA GLY A 168 -14.48 5.51 -18.15
C GLY A 168 -15.80 5.58 -18.91
N GLU A 169 -15.81 5.05 -20.13
CA GLU A 169 -17.03 4.72 -20.86
C GLU A 169 -17.41 3.28 -20.54
N LEU A 170 -18.51 3.13 -19.80
CA LEU A 170 -19.02 1.87 -19.29
C LEU A 170 -20.21 1.40 -20.12
N THR A 171 -20.12 0.19 -20.65
CA THR A 171 -21.27 -0.53 -21.20
C THR A 171 -21.82 -1.46 -20.13
N TYR A 172 -23.04 -1.17 -19.67
CA TYR A 172 -23.63 -1.83 -18.51
C TYR A 172 -24.99 -2.42 -18.83
N ARG A 173 -25.18 -3.69 -18.46
CA ARG A 173 -26.44 -4.41 -18.60
C ARG A 173 -27.27 -4.28 -17.32
N ASP A 174 -28.41 -3.60 -17.41
CA ASP A 174 -29.32 -3.46 -16.27
C ASP A 174 -30.03 -4.79 -15.91
N ARG A 175 -30.78 -4.80 -14.81
CA ARG A 175 -31.54 -5.99 -14.36
C ARG A 175 -32.63 -6.43 -15.36
N LYS A 176 -33.06 -5.53 -16.25
CA LYS A 176 -34.02 -5.81 -17.33
C LYS A 176 -33.31 -6.25 -18.62
N ARG A 177 -32.02 -6.59 -18.54
CA ARG A 177 -31.14 -6.99 -19.66
C ARG A 177 -30.99 -5.91 -20.75
N ARG A 178 -31.20 -4.65 -20.43
CA ARG A 178 -30.95 -3.55 -21.36
C ARG A 178 -29.52 -3.08 -21.21
N SER A 179 -28.76 -3.14 -22.30
CA SER A 179 -27.42 -2.57 -22.34
C SER A 179 -27.51 -1.05 -22.48
N THR A 180 -26.70 -0.35 -21.71
CA THR A 180 -26.65 1.10 -21.71
C THR A 180 -25.21 1.59 -21.63
N ARG A 181 -24.90 2.65 -22.37
CA ARG A 181 -23.61 3.33 -22.26
C ARG A 181 -23.69 4.43 -21.21
N ARG A 182 -22.66 4.54 -20.38
CA ARG A 182 -22.52 5.51 -19.30
C ARG A 182 -21.12 6.09 -19.31
N VAL A 183 -21.00 7.36 -18.97
CA VAL A 183 -19.70 7.96 -18.64
C VAL A 183 -19.61 8.00 -17.12
N VAL A 184 -18.58 7.35 -16.57
CA VAL A 184 -18.44 7.15 -15.12
C VAL A 184 -17.06 7.60 -14.64
N GLU A 185 -17.02 8.25 -13.49
CA GLU A 185 -15.80 8.60 -12.78
C GLU A 185 -15.58 7.54 -11.69
N ALA A 186 -14.64 6.62 -11.93
CA ALA A 186 -14.36 5.51 -11.02
C ALA A 186 -13.79 6.05 -9.70
N HIS A 187 -14.35 5.58 -8.57
CA HIS A 187 -13.94 6.03 -7.24
C HIS A 187 -13.37 4.90 -6.40
N GLY A 188 -14.05 3.76 -6.33
CA GLY A 188 -13.62 2.64 -5.50
C GLY A 188 -14.37 1.35 -5.77
N LEU A 189 -13.97 0.30 -5.07
CA LEU A 189 -14.56 -1.03 -5.16
C LEU A 189 -15.19 -1.42 -3.83
N TYR A 190 -16.36 -2.04 -3.91
CA TYR A 190 -17.12 -2.49 -2.77
C TYR A 190 -17.54 -3.95 -2.95
N LEU A 191 -17.34 -4.78 -1.93
CA LEU A 191 -17.73 -6.18 -1.90
C LEU A 191 -18.93 -6.35 -0.98
N THR A 192 -20.06 -6.82 -1.50
CA THR A 192 -21.23 -7.17 -0.71
C THR A 192 -22.03 -8.29 -1.36
N GLY A 193 -22.60 -9.18 -0.55
CA GLY A 193 -23.42 -10.30 -1.05
C GLY A 193 -22.70 -11.18 -2.07
N GLY A 194 -21.38 -11.33 -1.98
CA GLY A 194 -20.58 -12.14 -2.90
C GLY A 194 -20.31 -11.50 -4.28
N HIS A 195 -20.64 -10.21 -4.46
CA HIS A 195 -20.43 -9.50 -5.73
C HIS A 195 -19.59 -8.25 -5.53
N TRP A 196 -18.75 -7.97 -6.53
CA TRP A 196 -18.00 -6.72 -6.62
C TRP A 196 -18.80 -5.62 -7.29
N TYR A 197 -18.70 -4.43 -6.75
CA TYR A 197 -19.35 -3.23 -7.24
C TYR A 197 -18.30 -2.14 -7.47
N LEU A 198 -18.34 -1.51 -8.64
CA LEU A 198 -17.68 -0.23 -8.89
C LEU A 198 -18.54 0.89 -8.32
N VAL A 199 -18.00 1.62 -7.35
CA VAL A 199 -18.55 2.89 -6.86
C VAL A 199 -18.03 3.99 -7.78
N ALA A 200 -18.94 4.74 -8.39
CA ALA A 200 -18.58 5.78 -9.35
C ALA A 200 -19.61 6.92 -9.42
N TRP A 201 -19.17 8.11 -9.81
CA TRP A 201 -20.07 9.19 -10.23
C TRP A 201 -20.48 8.96 -11.68
N CYS A 202 -21.79 8.85 -11.94
CA CYS A 202 -22.31 8.66 -13.29
C CYS A 202 -22.66 10.02 -13.90
N ARG A 203 -21.86 10.52 -14.85
CA ARG A 203 -22.12 11.81 -15.52
C ARG A 203 -23.43 11.83 -16.28
N THR A 204 -23.82 10.70 -16.86
CA THR A 204 -25.10 10.56 -17.58
C THR A 204 -26.32 10.74 -16.66
N ARG A 205 -26.15 10.56 -15.34
CA ARG A 205 -27.22 10.64 -14.36
C ARG A 205 -26.99 11.72 -13.31
N GLU A 206 -25.84 12.40 -13.36
CA GLU A 206 -25.39 13.41 -12.42
C GLU A 206 -25.54 12.96 -10.95
N ALA A 207 -25.16 11.71 -10.66
CA ALA A 207 -25.32 11.11 -9.34
C ALA A 207 -24.31 10.00 -9.06
N GLY A 208 -24.00 9.77 -7.79
CA GLY A 208 -23.26 8.60 -7.30
C GLY A 208 -24.05 7.31 -7.54
N ARG A 209 -23.40 6.29 -8.10
CA ARG A 209 -24.00 4.99 -8.40
C ARG A 209 -23.03 3.85 -8.15
N VAL A 210 -23.59 2.66 -7.93
CA VAL A 210 -22.85 1.40 -7.83
C VAL A 210 -23.17 0.52 -9.04
N PHE A 211 -22.14 -0.05 -9.65
CA PHE A 211 -22.25 -0.92 -10.82
C PHE A 211 -21.69 -2.28 -10.50
N ARG A 212 -22.51 -3.33 -10.61
CA ARG A 212 -22.02 -4.70 -10.40
C ARG A 212 -21.06 -5.10 -11.51
N LEU A 213 -19.86 -5.55 -11.14
CA LEU A 213 -18.83 -5.90 -12.12
C LEU A 213 -19.27 -7.06 -13.03
N ASP A 214 -20.05 -8.02 -12.51
CA ASP A 214 -20.61 -9.14 -13.30
C ASP A 214 -21.64 -8.71 -14.36
N ARG A 215 -22.09 -7.46 -14.36
CA ARG A 215 -23.02 -6.87 -15.33
C ARG A 215 -22.36 -5.85 -16.27
N VAL A 216 -21.06 -5.62 -16.11
CA VAL A 216 -20.31 -4.76 -17.01
C VAL A 216 -19.91 -5.57 -18.25
N GLU A 217 -20.36 -5.11 -19.40
CA GLU A 217 -20.05 -5.76 -20.69
C GLU A 217 -18.73 -5.23 -21.26
N ALA A 218 -18.40 -3.96 -21.01
CA ALA A 218 -17.13 -3.35 -21.39
C ALA A 218 -16.84 -2.09 -20.56
N LEU A 219 -15.56 -1.79 -20.35
CA LEU A 219 -15.09 -0.52 -19.79
C LEU A 219 -13.91 -0.02 -20.61
N ARG A 220 -14.06 1.16 -21.22
CA ARG A 220 -12.98 1.84 -21.94
C ARG A 220 -12.54 3.07 -21.16
N LEU A 221 -11.27 3.14 -20.80
CA LEU A 221 -10.73 4.34 -20.14
C LEU A 221 -10.49 5.46 -21.15
N THR A 222 -10.79 6.68 -20.72
CA THR A 222 -10.47 7.91 -21.46
C THR A 222 -9.22 8.55 -20.87
N GLU A 223 -8.57 9.47 -21.58
CA GLU A 223 -7.41 10.21 -21.05
C GLU A 223 -7.79 11.25 -19.97
N GLU A 224 -9.09 11.49 -19.77
CA GLU A 224 -9.59 12.44 -18.78
C GLU A 224 -9.48 11.88 -17.37
N ARG A 225 -8.94 12.70 -16.45
CA ARG A 225 -8.97 12.43 -15.01
C ARG A 225 -10.22 13.05 -14.38
N ALA A 226 -10.89 12.27 -13.55
CA ALA A 226 -12.03 12.72 -12.77
C ALA A 226 -11.59 13.73 -11.72
N ALA A 227 -12.47 14.69 -11.43
CA ALA A 227 -12.30 15.58 -10.30
C ALA A 227 -12.38 14.79 -8.98
N GLU A 228 -11.68 15.27 -7.95
CA GLU A 228 -11.76 14.65 -6.63
C GLU A 228 -13.15 14.90 -6.02
N ARG A 229 -13.83 13.81 -5.67
CA ARG A 229 -15.14 13.84 -5.02
C ARG A 229 -15.07 13.12 -3.67
N PRO A 230 -15.56 13.72 -2.57
CA PRO A 230 -15.70 13.04 -1.30
C PRO A 230 -16.51 11.75 -1.45
N ILE A 231 -16.05 10.66 -0.81
CA ILE A 231 -16.79 9.39 -0.83
C ILE A 231 -18.19 9.54 -0.22
N ALA A 232 -18.37 10.47 0.73
CA ALA A 232 -19.66 10.83 1.34
C ALA A 232 -20.70 11.21 0.27
N ASP A 233 -20.29 11.95 -0.76
CA ASP A 233 -21.17 12.42 -1.85
C ASP A 233 -21.56 11.30 -2.82
N LEU A 234 -20.84 10.17 -2.77
CA LEU A 234 -21.07 8.98 -3.58
C LEU A 234 -21.77 7.86 -2.81
N SER A 235 -21.82 7.96 -1.47
CA SER A 235 -22.09 6.85 -0.56
C SER A 235 -23.40 6.96 0.21
N ILE A 236 -24.40 7.66 -0.33
CA ILE A 236 -25.75 7.77 0.28
C ILE A 236 -26.42 6.40 0.56
N TRP A 237 -25.84 5.27 0.12
CA TRP A 237 -26.38 3.91 0.22
C TRP A 237 -25.44 2.88 0.87
N VAL A 238 -24.18 3.24 1.20
CA VAL A 238 -23.16 2.27 1.67
C VAL A 238 -23.34 1.95 3.17
N THR A 239 -24.00 2.81 3.93
CA THR A 239 -24.02 2.74 5.41
C THR A 239 -25.16 1.91 6.02
N GLN A 240 -26.06 1.29 5.23
CA GLN A 240 -27.21 0.55 5.76
C GLN A 240 -27.38 -0.89 5.23
N GLY A 241 -26.38 -1.48 4.58
CA GLY A 241 -26.49 -2.85 4.05
C GLY A 241 -27.57 -3.00 2.96
N ARG A 242 -28.12 -1.89 2.45
CA ARG A 242 -29.10 -1.85 1.36
C ARG A 242 -28.42 -1.37 0.09
N THR A 243 -27.95 -2.31 -0.72
CA THR A 243 -27.54 -2.04 -2.09
C THR A 243 -28.78 -1.74 -2.91
N VAL A 244 -29.12 -0.46 -3.10
CA VAL A 244 -30.15 -0.09 -4.06
C VAL A 244 -29.52 -0.17 -5.45
N GLU A 245 -29.58 -1.35 -6.07
CA GLU A 245 -29.27 -1.52 -7.48
C GLU A 245 -30.31 -0.75 -8.32
N ILE A 246 -29.85 0.21 -9.15
CA ILE A 246 -30.70 0.85 -10.18
C ILE A 246 -29.99 0.81 -11.53
#